data_AF-A0A813LST8-F1
#
_entry.id   AF-A0A813LST8-F1
#
_cell.length_a   1.000
_cell.length_b   1.000
_cell.length_c   1.000
_cell.angle_alpha   90.00
_cell.angle_beta   90.00
_cell.angle_gamma   90.00
#
_symmetry.space_group_name_H-M   'P 1'
#
loop_
_entity.id
_entity.type
_entity.pdbx_description
1 polymer ?
#
loop_
_entity_poly.entity_id
_entity_poly.type
_entity_poly.pdbx_seq_one_letter_code
_entity_poly.pdbx_strand_id
1 'polypeptide(L)'
;MAPPADCLNYAEWNRTYNAIYLGIAAMGSATIFSLLQLPNASKSYCTALTITGIVTLIAIYHYVRIFNSWAEAFEAVSEDGGDDAVRLTGARFNDAYSYVD
;
A
#
# COMPACT_ATOMS: atom_id res chain seq x y z
N MET A 1 1.33 14.46 2.64
CA MET A 1 0.54 15.48 1.91
C MET A 1 0.23 14.97 0.52
N ALA A 2 -1.01 14.53 0.30
CA ALA A 2 -1.50 14.14 -1.01
C ALA A 2 -1.38 15.32 -2.00
N PRO A 3 -1.11 15.06 -3.29
CA PRO A 3 -1.10 16.11 -4.30
C PRO A 3 -2.49 16.77 -4.38
N PRO A 4 -2.56 18.08 -4.65
CA PRO A 4 -3.83 18.73 -4.95
C PRO A 4 -4.50 18.02 -6.13
N ALA A 5 -5.80 17.85 -6.00
CA ALA A 5 -6.67 17.08 -6.87
C ALA A 5 -6.63 17.45 -8.36
N ASP A 6 -6.30 18.70 -8.63
CA ASP A 6 -6.44 19.33 -9.93
C ASP A 6 -5.28 18.94 -10.90
N CYS A 7 -4.37 18.04 -10.47
CA CYS A 7 -3.11 17.78 -11.15
C CYS A 7 -2.82 16.30 -11.45
N LEU A 8 -3.59 15.34 -10.93
CA LEU A 8 -3.24 13.92 -11.03
C LEU A 8 -3.69 13.34 -12.37
N ASN A 9 -2.74 13.05 -13.27
CA ASN A 9 -3.07 12.36 -14.52
C ASN A 9 -3.17 10.84 -14.32
N TYR A 10 -3.76 10.13 -15.28
CA TYR A 10 -3.94 8.67 -15.21
C TYR A 10 -2.62 7.91 -15.00
N ALA A 11 -1.55 8.34 -15.67
CA ALA A 11 -0.25 7.67 -15.52
C ALA A 11 0.30 7.80 -14.09
N GLU A 12 0.17 8.96 -13.46
CA GLU A 12 0.54 9.18 -12.06
C GLU A 12 -0.34 8.38 -11.10
N TRP A 13 -1.66 8.39 -11.34
CA TRP A 13 -2.58 7.60 -10.55
C TRP A 13 -2.24 6.11 -10.62
N ASN A 14 -2.02 5.58 -11.83
CA ASN A 14 -1.71 4.18 -12.07
C ASN A 14 -0.33 3.80 -11.47
N ARG A 15 0.66 4.69 -11.53
CA ARG A 15 1.96 4.46 -10.87
C ARG A 15 1.82 4.33 -9.36
N THR A 16 1.11 5.25 -8.72
CA THR A 16 0.90 5.22 -7.26
C THR A 16 0.08 4.00 -6.85
N TYR A 17 -0.98 3.69 -7.60
CA TYR A 17 -1.82 2.52 -7.40
C TYR A 17 -1.01 1.22 -7.45
N ASN A 18 -0.16 1.05 -8.47
CA ASN A 18 0.72 -0.12 -8.58
C ASN A 18 1.83 -0.16 -7.52
N ALA A 19 2.36 1.00 -7.10
CA ALA A 19 3.35 1.07 -6.03
C ALA A 19 2.77 0.60 -4.69
N ILE A 20 1.53 0.96 -4.39
CA ILE A 20 0.81 0.50 -3.19
C ILE A 20 0.57 -1.02 -3.28
N TYR A 21 0.16 -1.53 -4.44
CA TYR A 21 0.03 -2.98 -4.66
C TYR A 21 1.32 -3.73 -4.43
N LEU A 22 2.44 -3.22 -4.95
CA LEU A 22 3.75 -3.79 -4.72
C LEU A 22 4.09 -3.79 -3.22
N GLY A 23 3.77 -2.72 -2.50
CA GLY A 23 3.92 -2.64 -1.05
C GLY A 23 3.16 -3.75 -0.31
N ILE A 24 1.88 -3.95 -0.62
CA ILE A 24 1.06 -5.04 -0.04
C ILE A 24 1.69 -6.40 -0.34
N ALA A 25 2.02 -6.66 -1.61
CA ALA A 25 2.56 -7.94 -2.05
C ALA A 25 3.92 -8.24 -1.41
N ALA A 26 4.79 -7.24 -1.33
CA ALA A 26 6.12 -7.36 -0.74
C ALA A 26 6.04 -7.59 0.78
N MET A 27 5.26 -6.79 1.51
CA MET A 27 5.12 -6.94 2.96
C MET A 27 4.43 -8.24 3.36
N GLY A 28 3.41 -8.67 2.60
CA GLY A 28 2.77 -9.97 2.79
C GLY A 28 3.74 -11.14 2.55
N SER A 29 4.50 -11.08 1.46
CA SER A 29 5.51 -12.10 1.14
C SER A 29 6.62 -12.14 2.21
N ALA A 30 7.10 -10.98 2.67
CA ALA A 30 8.10 -10.89 3.73
C ALA A 30 7.59 -11.45 5.07
N THR A 31 6.32 -11.20 5.40
CA THR A 31 5.66 -11.75 6.60
C THR A 31 5.65 -13.27 6.53
N ILE A 32 5.13 -13.83 5.43
CA ILE A 32 5.04 -15.27 5.24
C ILE A 32 6.43 -15.90 5.29
N PHE A 33 7.40 -15.32 4.58
CA PHE A 33 8.78 -15.81 4.57
C PHE A 33 9.39 -15.82 5.98
N SER A 34 9.27 -14.72 6.73
CA SER A 34 9.84 -14.60 8.07
C SER A 34 9.25 -15.65 9.02
N LEU A 35 7.94 -15.86 8.98
CA LEU A 35 7.26 -16.85 9.82
C LEU A 35 7.61 -18.30 9.41
N LEU A 36 7.69 -18.60 8.11
CA LEU A 36 8.10 -19.93 7.63
C LEU A 36 9.56 -20.24 7.95
N GLN A 37 10.42 -19.21 8.07
CA GLN A 37 11.83 -19.38 8.37
C GLN A 37 12.11 -19.54 9.87
N LEU A 38 11.12 -19.28 10.76
CA LEU A 38 11.28 -19.40 12.22
C LEU A 38 11.83 -20.76 12.69
N PRO A 39 11.36 -21.93 12.20
CA PRO A 39 11.89 -23.24 12.63
C PRO A 39 13.33 -23.48 12.20
N ASN A 40 13.80 -22.76 11.18
CA ASN A 40 15.14 -22.90 10.61
C ASN A 40 16.16 -21.92 11.26
N ALA A 41 15.69 -20.98 12.08
CA ALA A 41 16.53 -19.98 12.72
C ALA A 41 17.17 -20.53 14.00
N SER A 42 18.43 -20.15 14.26
CA SER A 42 19.03 -20.40 15.57
C SER A 42 18.28 -19.64 16.66
N LYS A 43 18.26 -20.17 17.90
CA LYS A 43 17.54 -19.55 19.03
C LYS A 43 17.85 -18.06 19.22
N SER A 44 19.09 -17.65 18.95
CA SER A 44 19.52 -16.25 19.07
C SER A 44 18.85 -15.29 18.08
N TYR A 45 18.33 -15.79 16.96
CA TYR A 45 17.70 -14.99 15.90
C TYR A 45 16.17 -15.11 15.88
N CYS A 46 15.57 -16.07 16.60
CA CYS A 46 14.12 -16.26 16.61
C CYS A 46 13.37 -15.00 17.00
N THR A 47 13.83 -14.28 18.04
CA THR A 47 13.18 -13.02 18.46
C THR A 47 13.20 -11.97 17.35
N ALA A 48 14.35 -11.78 16.69
CA ALA A 48 14.48 -10.82 15.60
C ALA A 48 13.56 -11.17 14.41
N LEU A 49 13.48 -12.45 14.07
CA LEU A 49 12.64 -12.94 12.96
C LEU A 49 11.15 -12.84 13.29
N THR A 50 10.75 -13.13 14.53
CA THR A 50 9.37 -12.93 15.01
C THR A 50 8.98 -11.46 14.97
N ILE A 51 9.85 -10.56 15.47
CA ILE A 51 9.60 -9.11 15.39
C ILE A 51 9.47 -8.66 13.94
N THR A 52 10.33 -9.15 13.05
CA THR A 52 10.25 -8.86 11.61
C THR A 52 8.89 -9.27 11.05
N GLY A 53 8.42 -10.49 11.32
CA GLY A 53 7.11 -10.95 10.89
C GLY A 53 5.95 -10.11 11.44
N ILE A 54 6.04 -9.66 12.69
CA ILE A 54 5.03 -8.78 13.30
C ILE A 54 5.03 -7.41 12.63
N VAL A 55 6.20 -6.80 12.44
CA VAL A 55 6.33 -5.48 11.81
C VAL A 55 5.81 -5.51 10.37
N THR A 56 6.19 -6.51 9.57
CA THR A 56 5.69 -6.62 8.19
C THR A 56 4.20 -6.96 8.12
N LEU A 57 3.65 -7.62 9.15
CA LEU A 57 2.20 -7.86 9.27
C LEU A 57 1.42 -6.58 9.62
N ILE A 58 2.01 -5.68 10.42
CA ILE A 58 1.43 -4.36 10.67
C ILE A 58 1.48 -3.52 9.39
N ALA A 59 2.62 -3.54 8.69
CA ALA A 59 2.80 -2.83 7.43
C ALA A 59 1.79 -3.27 6.36
N ILE A 60 1.59 -4.58 6.15
CA ILE A 60 0.60 -5.04 5.15
C ILE A 60 -0.81 -4.52 5.49
N TYR A 61 -1.20 -4.48 6.77
CA TYR A 61 -2.48 -3.91 7.17
C TYR A 61 -2.58 -2.42 6.81
N HIS A 62 -1.57 -1.62 7.11
CA HIS A 62 -1.58 -0.19 6.76
C HIS A 62 -1.55 0.04 5.25
N TYR A 63 -0.80 -0.74 4.48
CA TYR A 63 -0.81 -0.66 3.02
C TYR A 63 -2.19 -0.99 2.43
N VAL A 64 -2.94 -1.95 3.00
CA VAL A 64 -4.34 -2.22 2.61
C VAL A 64 -5.23 -1.02 2.92
N ARG A 65 -5.04 -0.34 4.07
CA ARG A 65 -5.81 0.86 4.43
C ARG A 65 -5.49 2.05 3.52
N ILE A 66 -4.23 2.23 3.17
CA ILE A 66 -3.75 3.24 2.22
C ILE A 66 -4.36 2.97 0.84
N PHE A 67 -4.35 1.71 0.40
CA PHE A 67 -4.95 1.30 -0.87
C PHE A 67 -6.43 1.65 -0.95
N ASN A 68 -7.21 1.25 0.05
CA ASN A 68 -8.65 1.55 0.08
C ASN A 68 -8.89 3.06 0.09
N SER A 69 -8.13 3.82 0.90
CA SER A 69 -8.27 5.27 0.95
C SER A 69 -7.88 5.95 -0.36
N TRP A 70 -6.91 5.42 -1.10
CA TRP A 70 -6.52 5.90 -2.43
C TRP A 70 -7.61 5.63 -3.46
N ALA A 71 -8.13 4.40 -3.51
CA ALA A 71 -9.19 4.01 -4.43
C ALA A 71 -10.52 4.73 -4.15
N GLU A 72 -10.80 5.06 -2.88
CA GLU A 72 -11.97 5.84 -2.49
C GLU A 72 -11.83 7.33 -2.82
N ALA A 73 -10.62 7.90 -2.77
CA ALA A 73 -10.39 9.34 -3.00
C ALA A 73 -10.27 9.68 -4.50
N PHE A 74 -9.70 8.78 -5.30
CA PHE A 74 -9.38 9.03 -6.71
C PHE A 74 -9.98 7.93 -7.60
N GLU A 75 -10.92 8.32 -8.45
CA GLU A 75 -11.59 7.45 -9.41
C GLU A 75 -10.96 7.63 -10.80
N ALA A 76 -10.49 6.53 -11.39
CA ALA A 76 -10.09 6.50 -12.80
C ALA A 76 -11.33 6.26 -13.66
N VAL A 77 -11.62 7.20 -14.57
CA VAL A 77 -12.76 7.14 -15.49
C VAL A 77 -12.21 6.99 -16.90
N SER A 78 -12.65 5.93 -17.58
CA SER A 78 -12.37 5.78 -19.02
C SER A 78 -13.41 6.56 -19.80
N GLU A 79 -12.97 7.53 -20.60
CA GLU A 79 -13.86 8.24 -21.51
C GLU A 79 -13.83 7.55 -22.88
N ASP A 80 -14.99 7.16 -23.40
CA ASP A 80 -15.10 6.47 -24.69
C ASP A 80 -14.46 7.32 -25.81
N GLY A 81 -13.28 6.88 -26.29
CA GLY A 81 -12.53 7.54 -27.36
C GLY A 81 -11.60 8.69 -26.91
N GLY A 82 -11.37 8.87 -25.61
CA GLY A 82 -10.45 9.86 -25.03
C GLY A 82 -9.36 9.25 -24.14
N ASP A 83 -8.45 10.10 -23.62
CA ASP A 83 -7.46 9.69 -22.61
C ASP A 83 -8.15 9.43 -21.27
N ASP A 84 -7.76 8.36 -20.57
CA ASP A 84 -8.28 8.06 -19.23
C ASP A 84 -8.09 9.26 -18.30
N ALA A 85 -9.17 9.67 -17.63
CA ALA A 85 -9.19 10.80 -16.72
C ALA A 85 -9.24 10.32 -15.27
N VAL A 86 -8.68 11.12 -14.35
CA VAL A 86 -8.79 10.85 -12.90
C VAL A 86 -9.63 11.95 -12.28
N ARG A 87 -10.63 11.56 -11.50
CA ARG A 87 -11.55 12.47 -10.82
C ARG A 87 -11.48 12.28 -9.31
N LEU A 88 -11.68 13.36 -8.57
CA LEU A 88 -11.97 13.25 -7.15
C LEU A 88 -13.40 12.80 -6.92
N THR A 89 -13.57 11.89 -5.97
CA THR A 89 -14.88 11.47 -5.48
C THR A 89 -15.46 12.42 -4.43
N GLY A 90 -14.60 13.26 -3.83
CA GLY A 90 -14.92 14.09 -2.66
C GLY A 90 -14.50 13.46 -1.32
N ALA A 91 -14.14 12.18 -1.30
CA ALA A 91 -13.46 11.57 -0.16
C ALA A 91 -12.01 12.07 -0.07
N ARG A 92 -11.49 12.20 1.15
CA ARG A 92 -10.10 12.61 1.38
C ARG A 92 -9.20 11.39 1.51
N PHE A 93 -8.07 11.41 0.81
CA PHE A 93 -7.00 10.47 1.07
C PHE A 93 -6.45 10.67 2.49
N ASN A 94 -6.37 9.59 3.26
CA ASN A 94 -5.88 9.62 4.63
C ASN A 94 -4.40 9.25 4.67
N ASP A 95 -3.53 10.26 4.74
CA ASP A 95 -2.09 10.06 4.82
C ASP A 95 -1.59 9.68 6.22
N ALA A 96 -2.46 9.73 7.25
CA ALA A 96 -2.09 9.36 8.62
C ALA A 96 -1.76 7.87 8.76
N TYR A 97 -2.28 6.99 7.90
CA TYR A 97 -1.96 5.56 7.96
C TYR A 97 -0.45 5.30 7.87
N SER A 98 0.28 6.07 7.05
CA SER A 98 1.75 5.91 6.93
C SER A 98 2.54 6.50 8.09
N TYR A 99 1.94 7.40 8.89
CA TYR A 99 2.59 7.94 10.09
C TYR A 99 2.37 7.08 11.33
N VAL A 100 1.29 6.28 11.32
CA VAL A 100 0.94 5.37 12.41
C VAL A 100 1.61 4.00 12.25
N ASP A 101 1.89 3.59 11.00
CA ASP A 101 2.73 2.44 10.67
C ASP A 101 4.18 2.62 11.15
#